data_AF-A0A7T5VAX3-F1
#
_entry.id   AF-A0A7T5VAX3-F1
#
_cell.length_a   1.000
_cell.length_b   1.000
_cell.length_c   1.000
_cell.angle_alpha   90.00
_cell.angle_beta   90.00
_cell.angle_gamma   90.00
#
_symmetry.space_group_name_H-M   'P 1'
#
loop_
_entity.id
_entity.type
_entity.pdbx_description
1 polymer ?
#
loop_
_entity_poly.entity_id
_entity_poly.type
_entity_poly.pdbx_seq_one_letter_code
_entity_poly.pdbx_strand_id
1 'polypeptide(L)'
;MKEGDSANPLLEALKNSMQEVEKKSSEHEKLRASEEYQSELDFLRQTVRDLIHTLRLCEFAASRWQDFGKKYLLPRHFDDIVEAALTAQLAVENGALNPARRELRYMLEVAVNVAYVDEVRAKDSFDERVAFYRGKKVNKSNVDHVFDLPLRLLGEHKNEFATSVRSAWVRASNYVHLTKRRIDEKLRLREKGISLGMETVDMLKDIVSEVNEVCSIVVALTFETIGPSFTGDLLVDSLDERDEWAFHANGYIALIDSHFDYKHERQGRLEEIHQRRENRIKYRV
;
A
#
# COMPACT_ATOMS: atom_id res chain seq x y z
N MET A 1 60.68 33.89 -3.36
CA MET A 1 60.23 32.49 -3.39
C MET A 1 59.73 32.15 -1.99
N LYS A 2 58.50 31.62 -1.89
CA LYS A 2 57.67 31.36 -0.70
C LYS A 2 56.79 32.52 -0.20
N GLU A 3 55.61 32.09 0.28
CA GLU A 3 54.45 32.83 0.82
C GLU A 3 53.44 33.28 -0.25
N GLY A 4 52.19 32.79 -0.30
CA GLY A 4 51.51 31.80 0.52
C GLY A 4 50.22 31.45 -0.21
N ASP A 5 50.15 30.25 -0.77
CA ASP A 5 48.91 29.66 -1.22
C ASP A 5 48.17 29.22 0.05
N SER A 6 47.54 30.18 0.75
CA SER A 6 46.65 29.84 1.86
C SER A 6 45.52 29.04 1.23
N ALA A 7 45.56 27.72 1.39
CA ALA A 7 44.50 26.82 0.96
C ALA A 7 43.17 27.46 1.35
N ASN A 8 42.36 27.81 0.35
CA ASN A 8 41.10 28.50 0.57
C ASN A 8 40.27 27.66 1.57
N PRO A 9 39.99 28.16 2.78
CA PRO A 9 39.34 27.35 3.82
C PRO A 9 37.98 26.79 3.38
N LEU A 10 37.30 27.48 2.44
CA LEU A 10 36.06 27.00 1.84
C LEU A 10 36.28 25.82 0.89
N LEU A 11 37.37 25.83 0.11
CA LEU A 11 37.73 24.70 -0.77
C LEU A 11 38.15 23.48 0.06
N GLU A 12 38.87 23.68 1.16
CA GLU A 12 39.25 22.60 2.07
C GLU A 12 38.03 22.02 2.80
N ALA A 13 37.14 22.87 3.32
CA ALA A 13 35.88 22.44 3.92
C ALA A 13 34.97 21.70 2.92
N LEU A 14 34.90 22.16 1.67
CA LEU A 14 34.16 21.48 0.61
C LEU A 14 34.76 20.11 0.31
N LYS A 15 36.08 20.01 0.19
CA LYS A 15 36.79 18.74 -0.05
C LYS A 15 36.55 17.73 1.08
N ASN A 16 36.63 18.17 2.33
CA ASN A 16 36.36 17.33 3.49
C ASN A 16 34.90 16.85 3.52
N SER A 17 33.96 17.75 3.22
CA SER A 17 32.53 17.42 3.11
C SER A 17 32.27 16.40 1.99
N MET A 18 32.90 16.55 0.82
CA MET A 18 32.77 15.58 -0.27
C MET A 18 33.30 14.20 0.11
N GLN A 19 34.45 14.13 0.77
CA GLN A 19 35.01 12.85 1.26
C GLN A 19 34.10 12.18 2.29
N GLU A 20 33.48 12.97 3.19
CA GLU A 20 32.53 12.44 4.16
C GLU A 20 31.26 11.90 3.48
N VAL A 21 30.73 12.61 2.48
CA VAL A 21 29.60 12.16 1.67
C VAL A 21 29.93 10.87 0.92
N GLU A 22 31.09 10.79 0.30
CA GLU A 22 31.54 9.60 -0.44
C GLU A 22 31.69 8.38 0.48
N LYS A 23 32.28 8.57 1.66
CA LYS A 23 32.37 7.52 2.69
C LYS A 23 30.99 7.02 3.10
N LYS A 24 30.07 7.94 3.43
CA LYS A 24 28.69 7.59 3.80
C LYS A 24 27.99 6.86 2.66
N SER A 25 28.15 7.31 1.42
CA SER A 25 27.57 6.66 0.23
C SER A 25 28.05 5.21 0.11
N SER A 26 29.35 4.96 0.25
CA SER A 26 29.91 3.60 0.19
C SER A 26 29.43 2.71 1.35
N GLU A 27 29.30 3.26 2.56
CA GLU A 27 28.71 2.54 3.70
C GLU A 27 27.23 2.19 3.45
N HIS A 28 26.47 3.11 2.86
CA HIS A 28 25.07 2.90 2.53
C HIS A 28 24.89 1.91 1.37
N GLU A 29 25.75 1.92 0.36
CA GLU A 29 25.75 0.91 -0.70
C GLU A 29 25.93 -0.51 -0.14
N LYS A 30 26.82 -0.68 0.86
CA LYS A 30 26.96 -1.96 1.57
C LYS A 30 25.70 -2.34 2.34
N LEU A 31 25.04 -1.37 2.99
CA LEU A 31 23.76 -1.59 3.66
C LEU A 31 22.69 -2.05 2.66
N ARG A 32 22.59 -1.37 1.52
CA ARG A 32 21.64 -1.71 0.46
C ARG A 32 21.91 -3.09 -0.12
N ALA A 33 23.17 -3.52 -0.20
CA ALA A 33 23.55 -4.85 -0.64
C ALA A 33 23.37 -5.94 0.44
N SER A 34 23.03 -5.58 1.67
CA SER A 34 22.80 -6.56 2.74
C SER A 34 21.55 -7.41 2.47
N GLU A 35 21.58 -8.66 2.94
CA GLU A 35 20.48 -9.61 2.80
C GLU A 35 19.19 -9.08 3.44
N GLU A 36 19.29 -8.46 4.62
CA GLU A 36 18.13 -7.90 5.32
C GLU A 36 17.46 -6.78 4.51
N TYR A 37 18.25 -5.88 3.93
CA TYR A 37 17.72 -4.79 3.11
C TYR A 37 17.10 -5.32 1.81
N GLN A 38 17.77 -6.26 1.13
CA GLN A 38 17.25 -6.87 -0.10
C GLN A 38 15.97 -7.68 0.15
N SER A 39 15.88 -8.41 1.26
CA SER A 39 14.66 -9.16 1.61
C SER A 39 13.45 -8.24 1.76
N GLU A 40 13.60 -7.05 2.35
CA GLU A 40 12.52 -6.09 2.48
C GLU A 40 12.14 -5.45 1.12
N LEU A 41 13.12 -5.19 0.25
CA LEU A 41 12.83 -4.76 -1.12
C LEU A 41 12.14 -5.84 -1.95
N ASP A 42 12.51 -7.10 -1.78
CA ASP A 42 11.86 -8.21 -2.49
C ASP A 42 10.41 -8.39 -2.01
N PHE A 43 10.15 -8.24 -0.71
CA PHE A 43 8.77 -8.24 -0.20
C PHE A 43 7.95 -7.05 -0.71
N LEU A 44 8.56 -5.86 -0.86
CA LEU A 44 7.93 -4.70 -1.50
C LEU A 44 7.55 -4.99 -2.96
N ARG A 45 8.51 -5.49 -3.76
CA ARG A 45 8.29 -5.86 -5.17
C ARG A 45 7.21 -6.92 -5.31
N GLN A 46 7.26 -7.93 -4.45
CA GLN A 46 6.24 -8.98 -4.37
C GLN A 46 4.86 -8.39 -4.11
N THR A 47 4.75 -7.52 -3.10
CA THR A 47 3.48 -6.87 -2.72
C THR A 47 2.87 -6.11 -3.90
N VAL A 48 3.66 -5.31 -4.62
CA VAL A 48 3.15 -4.52 -5.75
C VAL A 48 2.80 -5.41 -6.94
N ARG A 49 3.63 -6.42 -7.24
CA ARG A 49 3.33 -7.42 -8.26
C ARG A 49 2.03 -8.18 -7.97
N ASP A 50 1.85 -8.61 -6.72
CA ASP A 50 0.66 -9.32 -6.28
C ASP A 50 -0.58 -8.42 -6.29
N LEU A 51 -0.45 -7.13 -5.99
CA LEU A 51 -1.55 -6.18 -6.16
C LEU A 51 -2.02 -6.20 -7.63
N ILE A 52 -1.10 -6.00 -8.57
CA ILE A 52 -1.41 -5.95 -10.01
C ILE A 52 -2.08 -7.26 -10.46
N HIS A 53 -1.53 -8.40 -10.07
CA HIS A 53 -2.11 -9.70 -10.40
C HIS A 53 -3.49 -9.89 -9.78
N THR A 54 -3.68 -9.49 -8.52
CA THR A 54 -4.95 -9.63 -7.82
C THR A 54 -6.03 -8.78 -8.47
N LEU A 55 -5.74 -7.51 -8.79
CA LEU A 55 -6.71 -6.64 -9.47
C LEU A 55 -7.12 -7.19 -10.84
N ARG A 56 -6.16 -7.70 -11.62
CA ARG A 56 -6.44 -8.37 -12.91
C ARG A 56 -7.27 -9.64 -12.75
N LEU A 57 -6.98 -10.44 -11.72
CA LEU A 57 -7.79 -11.63 -11.40
C LEU A 57 -9.22 -11.24 -11.01
N CYS A 58 -9.40 -10.18 -10.23
CA CYS A 58 -10.71 -9.62 -9.89
C CYS A 58 -11.46 -9.17 -11.15
N GLU A 59 -10.81 -8.44 -12.05
CA GLU A 59 -11.40 -8.03 -13.32
C GLU A 59 -11.83 -9.23 -14.18
N PHE A 60 -10.95 -10.24 -14.30
CA PHE A 60 -11.24 -11.45 -15.05
C PHE A 60 -12.39 -12.25 -14.44
N ALA A 61 -12.38 -12.45 -13.12
CA ALA A 61 -13.44 -13.18 -12.42
C ALA A 61 -14.80 -12.47 -12.56
N ALA A 62 -14.80 -11.15 -12.42
CA ALA A 62 -15.98 -10.30 -12.52
C ALA A 62 -16.41 -10.00 -13.97
N SER A 63 -15.62 -10.38 -14.99
CA SER A 63 -16.01 -10.23 -16.40
C SER A 63 -17.31 -10.98 -16.76
N ARG A 64 -17.63 -12.04 -15.99
CA ARG A 64 -18.90 -12.77 -16.05
C ARG A 64 -20.09 -11.88 -15.68
N TRP A 65 -19.86 -10.82 -14.91
CA TRP A 65 -20.82 -9.79 -14.58
C TRP A 65 -20.61 -8.57 -15.49
N GLN A 66 -21.38 -8.53 -16.59
CA GLN A 66 -21.19 -7.49 -17.63
C GLN A 66 -21.25 -6.05 -17.10
N ASP A 67 -22.00 -5.81 -16.03
CA ASP A 67 -22.14 -4.48 -15.46
C ASP A 67 -20.87 -4.01 -14.74
N PHE A 68 -20.01 -4.92 -14.25
CA PHE A 68 -18.77 -4.55 -13.57
C PHE A 68 -17.86 -3.72 -14.49
N GLY A 69 -17.44 -4.27 -15.63
CA GLY A 69 -16.57 -3.52 -16.56
C GLY A 69 -17.26 -2.34 -17.28
N LYS A 70 -18.59 -2.37 -17.39
CA LYS A 70 -19.36 -1.34 -18.13
C LYS A 70 -19.80 -0.16 -17.27
N LYS A 71 -20.19 -0.40 -16.02
CA LYS A 71 -20.83 0.59 -15.15
C LYS A 71 -19.97 0.99 -13.96
N TYR A 72 -19.12 0.10 -13.44
CA TYR A 72 -18.35 0.38 -12.24
C TYR A 72 -17.17 1.31 -12.51
N LEU A 73 -16.91 2.19 -11.54
CA LEU A 73 -15.79 3.10 -11.55
C LEU A 73 -14.49 2.39 -11.14
N LEU A 74 -14.55 1.45 -10.18
CA LEU A 74 -13.37 0.77 -9.65
C LEU A 74 -12.47 0.13 -10.71
N PRO A 75 -12.98 -0.72 -11.64
CA PRO A 75 -12.12 -1.30 -12.67
C PRO A 75 -11.52 -0.25 -13.62
N ARG A 76 -12.17 0.92 -13.79
CA ARG A 76 -11.63 2.03 -14.60
C ARG A 76 -10.49 2.78 -13.92
N HIS A 77 -10.35 2.63 -12.62
CA HIS A 77 -9.30 3.25 -11.81
C HIS A 77 -8.22 2.24 -11.37
N PHE A 78 -8.25 1.00 -11.87
CA PHE A 78 -7.17 0.04 -11.61
C PHE A 78 -5.83 0.53 -12.15
N ASP A 79 -5.79 1.15 -13.33
CA ASP A 79 -4.56 1.72 -13.87
C ASP A 79 -4.01 2.84 -12.98
N ASP A 80 -4.86 3.75 -12.48
CA ASP A 80 -4.44 4.82 -11.55
C ASP A 80 -3.88 4.24 -10.23
N ILE A 81 -4.52 3.20 -9.69
CA ILE A 81 -4.09 2.51 -8.47
C ILE A 81 -2.75 1.80 -8.70
N VAL A 82 -2.59 1.12 -9.84
CA VAL A 82 -1.36 0.41 -10.21
C VAL A 82 -0.21 1.40 -10.46
N GLU A 83 -0.47 2.50 -11.15
CA GLU A 83 0.51 3.57 -11.38
C GLU A 83 1.01 4.15 -10.06
N ALA A 84 0.12 4.43 -9.11
CA ALA A 84 0.48 4.91 -7.79
C ALA A 84 1.29 3.87 -6.99
N ALA A 85 0.93 2.58 -7.06
CA ALA A 85 1.68 1.51 -6.39
C ALA A 85 3.10 1.34 -6.98
N LEU A 86 3.24 1.37 -8.31
CA LEU A 86 4.53 1.32 -8.99
C LEU A 86 5.38 2.55 -8.69
N THR A 87 4.78 3.73 -8.62
CA THR A 87 5.45 4.97 -8.25
C THR A 87 5.93 4.92 -6.80
N ALA A 88 5.11 4.38 -5.89
CA ALA A 88 5.51 4.15 -4.51
C ALA A 88 6.69 3.17 -4.43
N GLN A 89 6.67 2.06 -5.17
CA GLN A 89 7.79 1.12 -5.25
C GLN A 89 9.07 1.82 -5.71
N LEU A 90 9.01 2.50 -6.85
CA LEU A 90 10.16 3.20 -7.42
C LEU A 90 10.72 4.25 -6.44
N ALA A 91 9.84 4.99 -5.75
CA ALA A 91 10.24 5.97 -4.76
C ALA A 91 10.96 5.31 -3.57
N VAL A 92 10.44 4.20 -3.03
CA VAL A 92 11.09 3.45 -1.95
C VAL A 92 12.44 2.89 -2.39
N GLU A 93 12.50 2.27 -3.57
CA GLU A 93 13.74 1.75 -4.15
C GLU A 93 14.79 2.84 -4.37
N ASN A 94 14.42 4.12 -4.46
CA ASN A 94 15.35 5.24 -4.59
C ASN A 94 15.51 6.04 -3.28
N GLY A 95 15.05 5.52 -2.14
CA GLY A 95 15.16 6.18 -0.83
C GLY A 95 14.28 7.42 -0.66
N ALA A 96 13.33 7.62 -1.56
CA ALA A 96 12.35 8.72 -1.56
C ALA A 96 11.08 8.33 -0.78
N LEU A 97 11.24 8.06 0.52
CA LEU A 97 10.17 7.49 1.35
C LEU A 97 8.95 8.41 1.56
N ASN A 98 9.13 9.74 1.47
CA ASN A 98 8.01 10.68 1.64
C ASN A 98 7.13 10.77 0.38
N PRO A 99 7.68 10.90 -0.83
CA PRO A 99 6.92 10.69 -2.06
C PRO A 99 6.12 9.39 -2.06
N ALA A 100 6.73 8.25 -1.68
CA ALA A 100 6.02 6.98 -1.61
C ALA A 100 4.75 7.06 -0.76
N ARG A 101 4.82 7.66 0.44
CA ARG A 101 3.64 7.86 1.30
C ARG A 101 2.56 8.76 0.70
N ARG A 102 2.93 9.72 -0.17
CA ARG A 102 1.92 10.53 -0.87
C ARG A 102 1.16 9.71 -1.90
N GLU A 103 1.84 8.81 -2.60
CA GLU A 103 1.18 7.86 -3.50
C GLU A 103 0.26 6.92 -2.73
N LEU A 104 0.70 6.40 -1.58
CA LEU A 104 -0.16 5.58 -0.70
C LEU A 104 -1.42 6.33 -0.25
N ARG A 105 -1.31 7.63 0.08
CA ARG A 105 -2.47 8.46 0.40
C ARG A 105 -3.44 8.51 -0.79
N TYR A 106 -2.93 8.80 -1.98
CA TYR A 106 -3.73 8.89 -3.19
C TYR A 106 -4.43 7.56 -3.51
N MET A 107 -3.73 6.42 -3.39
CA MET A 107 -4.33 5.09 -3.56
C MET A 107 -5.53 4.87 -2.65
N LEU A 108 -5.40 5.22 -1.36
CA LEU A 108 -6.50 5.09 -0.39
C LEU A 108 -7.69 6.00 -0.75
N GLU A 109 -7.40 7.25 -1.13
CA GLU A 109 -8.45 8.21 -1.54
C GLU A 109 -9.20 7.70 -2.78
N VAL A 110 -8.50 7.21 -3.80
CA VAL A 110 -9.13 6.67 -5.01
C VAL A 110 -9.95 5.42 -4.67
N ALA A 111 -9.34 4.42 -4.04
CA ALA A 111 -9.99 3.13 -3.80
C ALA A 111 -11.25 3.28 -2.93
N VAL A 112 -11.18 4.05 -1.84
CA VAL A 112 -12.33 4.25 -0.95
C VAL A 112 -13.44 5.03 -1.62
N ASN A 113 -13.12 6.17 -2.25
CA ASN A 113 -14.14 7.05 -2.81
C ASN A 113 -14.84 6.39 -4.01
N VAL A 114 -14.09 5.64 -4.81
CA VAL A 114 -14.63 4.90 -5.95
C VAL A 114 -15.51 3.73 -5.50
N ALA A 115 -15.04 2.91 -4.54
CA ALA A 115 -15.84 1.83 -3.97
C ALA A 115 -17.14 2.36 -3.34
N TYR A 116 -17.09 3.50 -2.65
CA TYR A 116 -18.27 4.16 -2.11
C TYR A 116 -19.27 4.56 -3.19
N VAL A 117 -18.82 5.19 -4.28
CA VAL A 117 -19.73 5.56 -5.38
C VAL A 117 -20.35 4.33 -6.02
N ASP A 118 -19.55 3.29 -6.25
CA ASP A 118 -20.03 2.04 -6.84
C ASP A 118 -21.07 1.33 -5.96
N GLU A 119 -20.96 1.41 -4.64
CA GLU A 119 -21.97 0.90 -3.70
C GLU A 119 -23.24 1.76 -3.69
N VAL A 120 -23.13 3.07 -3.43
CA VAL A 120 -24.32 3.94 -3.24
C VAL A 120 -25.08 4.23 -4.53
N ARG A 121 -24.43 4.03 -5.69
CA ARG A 121 -25.00 4.21 -7.04
C ARG A 121 -24.97 2.90 -7.84
N ALA A 122 -25.08 1.74 -7.17
CA ALA A 122 -25.00 0.42 -7.80
C ALA A 122 -25.95 0.21 -9.01
N LYS A 123 -27.10 0.89 -9.05
CA LYS A 123 -28.10 0.77 -10.13
C LYS A 123 -27.89 1.76 -11.28
N ASP A 124 -27.04 2.75 -11.10
CA ASP A 124 -26.80 3.81 -12.05
C ASP A 124 -25.95 3.35 -13.24
N SER A 125 -26.10 4.07 -14.35
CA SER A 125 -25.16 4.02 -15.47
C SER A 125 -23.79 4.60 -15.11
N PHE A 126 -22.79 4.29 -15.94
CA PHE A 126 -21.43 4.83 -15.76
C PHE A 126 -21.42 6.37 -15.70
N ASP A 127 -22.12 7.04 -16.62
CA ASP A 127 -22.14 8.51 -16.69
C ASP A 127 -22.76 9.15 -15.45
N GLU A 128 -23.81 8.53 -14.89
CA GLU A 128 -24.43 8.98 -13.64
C GLU A 128 -23.49 8.80 -12.45
N ARG A 129 -22.73 7.69 -12.38
CA ARG A 129 -21.70 7.50 -11.35
C ARG A 129 -20.57 8.51 -11.48
N VAL A 130 -20.10 8.78 -12.70
CA VAL A 130 -19.08 9.82 -12.96
C VAL A 130 -19.61 11.20 -12.54
N ALA A 131 -20.86 11.53 -12.86
CA ALA A 131 -21.48 12.79 -12.45
C ALA A 131 -21.59 12.90 -10.92
N PHE A 132 -21.98 11.81 -10.25
CA PHE A 132 -22.05 11.75 -8.79
C PHE A 132 -20.66 11.90 -8.15
N TYR A 133 -19.66 11.18 -8.65
CA TYR A 133 -18.27 11.29 -8.21
C TYR A 133 -17.76 12.73 -8.34
N ARG A 134 -17.99 13.39 -9.49
CA ARG A 134 -17.60 14.80 -9.72
C ARG A 134 -18.35 15.79 -8.83
N GLY A 135 -19.53 15.43 -8.32
CA GLY A 135 -20.35 16.27 -7.46
C GLY A 135 -19.74 16.58 -6.09
N LYS A 136 -20.40 17.48 -5.36
CA LYS A 136 -19.99 17.93 -4.01
C LYS A 136 -20.28 16.91 -2.90
N LYS A 137 -21.06 15.86 -3.19
CA LYS A 137 -21.43 14.82 -2.20
C LYS A 137 -20.29 13.86 -1.90
N VAL A 138 -19.31 13.75 -2.80
CA VAL A 138 -18.11 12.92 -2.61
C VAL A 138 -16.95 13.83 -2.26
N ASN A 139 -16.56 13.82 -0.98
CA ASN A 139 -15.32 14.45 -0.53
C ASN A 139 -14.10 13.58 -0.91
N LYS A 140 -13.44 13.94 -2.01
CA LYS A 140 -12.32 13.18 -2.60
C LYS A 140 -11.01 13.36 -1.84
N SER A 141 -10.98 14.25 -0.85
CA SER A 141 -9.77 14.63 -0.11
C SER A 141 -9.63 13.90 1.23
N ASN A 142 -10.48 12.90 1.48
CA ASN A 142 -10.42 12.03 2.65
C ASN A 142 -10.91 10.62 2.28
N VAL A 143 -10.95 9.75 3.28
CA VAL A 143 -11.40 8.36 3.18
C VAL A 143 -12.59 8.05 4.08
N ASP A 144 -13.32 9.08 4.54
CA ASP A 144 -14.38 8.89 5.55
C ASP A 144 -15.56 8.06 5.04
N HIS A 145 -15.74 8.01 3.71
CA HIS A 145 -16.78 7.18 3.08
C HIS A 145 -16.58 5.67 3.32
N VAL A 146 -15.41 5.23 3.81
CA VAL A 146 -15.21 3.82 4.21
C VAL A 146 -16.16 3.38 5.31
N PHE A 147 -16.60 4.29 6.19
CA PHE A 147 -17.55 3.99 7.27
C PHE A 147 -18.99 3.79 6.75
N ASP A 148 -19.28 4.25 5.54
CA ASP A 148 -20.58 4.10 4.89
C ASP A 148 -20.64 2.83 4.04
N LEU A 149 -19.52 2.13 3.85
CA LEU A 149 -19.46 0.88 3.11
C LEU A 149 -20.04 -0.28 3.93
N PRO A 150 -20.72 -1.24 3.28
CA PRO A 150 -21.31 -2.38 3.95
C PRO A 150 -20.27 -3.37 4.51
N LEU A 151 -19.16 -3.55 3.80
CA LEU A 151 -18.03 -4.44 4.14
C LEU A 151 -18.48 -5.84 4.59
N ARG A 152 -19.13 -6.56 3.66
CA ARG A 152 -19.90 -7.79 3.92
C ARG A 152 -19.02 -8.98 4.28
N LEU A 153 -17.81 -9.05 3.74
CA LEU A 153 -16.85 -10.12 3.96
C LEU A 153 -16.15 -9.99 5.32
N LEU A 154 -16.16 -8.78 5.89
CA LEU A 154 -15.52 -8.48 7.18
C LEU A 154 -16.43 -8.66 8.40
N GLY A 155 -17.74 -8.80 8.20
CA GLY A 155 -18.69 -9.08 9.27
C GLY A 155 -18.65 -8.05 10.42
N GLU A 156 -18.37 -8.51 11.64
CA GLU A 156 -18.28 -7.66 12.84
C GLU A 156 -17.05 -6.73 12.84
N HIS A 157 -15.98 -7.10 12.13
CA HIS A 157 -14.72 -6.34 12.07
C HIS A 157 -14.75 -5.14 11.12
N LYS A 158 -15.88 -4.85 10.47
CA LYS A 158 -15.98 -3.76 9.49
C LYS A 158 -15.60 -2.39 10.04
N ASN A 159 -15.93 -2.10 11.30
CA ASN A 159 -15.63 -0.80 11.92
C ASN A 159 -14.14 -0.67 12.28
N GLU A 160 -13.52 -1.80 12.66
CA GLU A 160 -12.09 -1.89 12.92
C GLU A 160 -11.32 -1.66 11.61
N PHE A 161 -11.75 -2.32 10.53
CA PHE A 161 -11.21 -2.09 9.19
C PHE A 161 -11.34 -0.63 8.75
N ALA A 162 -12.54 -0.05 8.83
CA ALA A 162 -12.78 1.36 8.50
C ALA A 162 -11.87 2.32 9.30
N THR A 163 -11.66 2.01 10.59
CA THR A 163 -10.72 2.75 11.45
C THR A 163 -9.27 2.58 10.98
N SER A 164 -8.86 1.36 10.64
CA SER A 164 -7.53 1.07 10.09
C SER A 164 -7.27 1.84 8.79
N VAL A 165 -8.26 1.88 7.88
CA VAL A 165 -8.19 2.66 6.64
C VAL A 165 -7.98 4.15 6.93
N ARG A 166 -8.77 4.73 7.84
CA ARG A 166 -8.60 6.13 8.26
C ARG A 166 -7.22 6.36 8.87
N SER A 167 -6.75 5.45 9.73
CA SER A 167 -5.43 5.55 10.36
C SER A 167 -4.29 5.50 9.33
N ALA A 168 -4.36 4.60 8.35
CA ALA A 168 -3.40 4.53 7.25
C ALA A 168 -3.38 5.84 6.44
N TRP A 169 -4.56 6.38 6.10
CA TRP A 169 -4.68 7.65 5.39
C TRP A 169 -4.13 8.84 6.20
N VAL A 170 -4.39 8.91 7.51
CA VAL A 170 -3.84 9.96 8.39
C VAL A 170 -2.32 9.87 8.45
N ARG A 171 -1.75 8.66 8.60
CA ARG A 171 -0.31 8.45 8.59
C ARG A 171 0.29 8.98 7.29
N ALA A 172 -0.25 8.58 6.15
CA ALA A 172 0.21 9.02 4.83
C ALA A 172 0.06 10.55 4.62
N SER A 173 -1.04 11.14 5.10
CA SER A 173 -1.33 12.57 4.99
C SER A 173 -0.34 13.48 5.73
N ASN A 174 0.28 12.99 6.80
CA ASN A 174 1.32 13.74 7.53
C ASN A 174 2.57 14.03 6.68
N TYR A 175 2.71 13.43 5.51
CA TYR A 175 3.87 13.55 4.62
C TYR A 175 3.62 14.44 3.40
N VAL A 176 2.42 15.03 3.30
CA VAL A 176 2.02 15.92 2.20
C VAL A 176 2.44 17.37 2.48
N HIS A 177 2.32 17.83 3.72
CA HIS A 177 2.66 19.18 4.14
C HIS A 177 3.86 19.22 5.10
N LEU A 178 4.63 20.29 5.05
CA LEU A 178 5.72 20.52 6.01
C LEU A 178 5.15 21.01 7.34
N THR A 179 4.75 20.07 8.19
CA THR A 179 4.26 20.39 9.55
C THR A 179 5.41 20.57 10.53
N LYS A 180 5.14 21.17 11.70
CA LYS A 180 6.13 21.32 12.79
C LYS A 180 6.79 19.98 13.15
N ARG A 181 5.97 18.94 13.36
CA ARG A 181 6.44 17.56 13.60
C ARG A 181 7.42 17.08 12.53
N ARG A 182 7.17 17.38 11.25
CA ARG A 182 8.04 16.98 10.14
C ARG A 182 9.35 17.75 10.10
N ILE A 183 9.35 19.03 10.51
CA ILE A 183 10.57 19.81 10.66
C ILE A 183 11.43 19.21 11.77
N ASP A 184 10.84 18.96 12.93
CA ASP A 184 11.53 18.39 14.10
C ASP A 184 12.12 16.99 13.77
N GLU A 185 11.36 16.15 13.07
CA GLU A 185 11.82 14.84 12.61
C GLU A 185 12.98 14.94 11.62
N LYS A 186 12.90 15.86 10.64
CA LYS A 186 14.00 16.08 9.67
C LYS A 186 15.26 16.58 10.35
N LEU A 187 15.14 17.46 11.34
CA LEU A 187 16.29 17.94 12.13
C LEU A 187 16.93 16.77 12.89
N ARG A 188 16.12 15.97 13.60
CA ARG A 188 16.59 14.78 14.32
C ARG A 188 17.27 13.75 13.40
N LEU A 189 16.73 13.52 12.20
CA LEU A 189 17.34 12.61 11.23
C LEU A 189 18.69 13.16 10.73
N ARG A 190 18.77 14.46 10.44
CA ARG A 190 20.01 15.12 10.04
C ARG A 190 21.08 15.08 11.12
N GLU A 191 20.71 15.26 12.39
CA GLU A 191 21.62 15.11 13.54
C GLU A 191 22.22 13.70 13.63
N LYS A 192 21.47 12.68 13.19
CA LYS A 192 21.94 11.29 13.07
C LYS A 192 22.68 10.99 11.77
N GLY A 193 22.92 11.99 10.92
CA GLY A 193 23.57 11.82 9.61
C GLY A 193 22.67 11.18 8.54
N ILE A 194 21.36 11.06 8.79
CA ILE A 194 20.38 10.48 7.85
C ILE A 194 19.85 11.59 6.95
N SER A 195 20.12 11.46 5.65
CA SER A 195 19.62 12.34 4.58
C SER A 195 18.80 11.54 3.56
N LEU A 196 18.35 12.20 2.49
CA LEU A 196 17.64 11.54 1.39
C LEU A 196 18.53 10.45 0.76
N GLY A 197 17.98 9.25 0.56
CA GLY A 197 18.75 8.13 0.01
C GLY A 197 19.76 7.51 0.98
N MET A 198 19.64 7.80 2.28
CA MET A 198 20.49 7.29 3.36
C MET A 198 19.63 6.67 4.47
N GLU A 199 18.50 6.07 4.10
CA GLU A 199 17.58 5.43 5.02
C GLU A 199 18.21 4.24 5.75
N THR A 200 17.70 3.95 6.95
CA THR A 200 18.06 2.73 7.68
C THR A 200 17.16 1.57 7.27
N VAL A 201 17.55 0.35 7.63
CA VAL A 201 16.71 -0.85 7.44
C VAL A 201 15.36 -0.70 8.15
N ASP A 202 15.33 -0.15 9.35
CA ASP A 202 14.07 0.08 10.08
C ASP A 202 13.14 1.04 9.32
N MET A 203 13.71 2.12 8.76
CA MET A 203 12.93 3.06 7.94
C MET A 203 12.39 2.41 6.67
N LEU A 204 13.14 1.47 6.08
CA LEU A 204 12.68 0.64 4.96
C LEU A 204 11.55 -0.29 5.40
N LYS A 205 11.72 -1.05 6.49
CA LYS A 205 10.69 -1.93 7.05
C LYS A 205 9.38 -1.19 7.33
N ASP A 206 9.47 0.00 7.92
CA ASP A 206 8.30 0.84 8.20
C ASP A 206 7.53 1.18 6.92
N ILE A 207 8.21 1.69 5.88
CA ILE A 207 7.52 2.05 4.64
C ILE A 207 7.03 0.82 3.87
N VAL A 208 7.76 -0.29 3.89
CA VAL A 208 7.35 -1.55 3.25
C VAL A 208 6.08 -2.10 3.91
N SER A 209 6.01 -2.03 5.24
CA SER A 209 4.80 -2.37 6.00
C SER A 209 3.62 -1.45 5.64
N GLU A 210 3.85 -0.15 5.51
CA GLU A 210 2.81 0.81 5.09
C GLU A 210 2.32 0.51 3.66
N VAL A 211 3.22 0.16 2.73
CA VAL A 211 2.85 -0.24 1.36
C VAL A 211 1.99 -1.51 1.38
N ASN A 212 2.39 -2.53 2.13
CA ASN A 212 1.63 -3.78 2.24
C ASN A 212 0.23 -3.54 2.83
N GLU A 213 0.12 -2.75 3.89
CA GLU A 213 -1.16 -2.40 4.51
C GLU A 213 -2.09 -1.70 3.53
N VAL A 214 -1.60 -0.68 2.82
CA VAL A 214 -2.42 0.07 1.85
C VAL A 214 -2.82 -0.80 0.67
N CYS A 215 -1.91 -1.62 0.13
CA CYS A 215 -2.25 -2.57 -0.93
C CYS A 215 -3.29 -3.61 -0.45
N SER A 216 -3.18 -4.09 0.79
CA SER A 216 -4.15 -5.01 1.39
C SER A 216 -5.53 -4.37 1.54
N ILE A 217 -5.60 -3.09 1.94
CA ILE A 217 -6.85 -2.33 1.99
C ILE A 217 -7.49 -2.25 0.60
N VAL A 218 -6.70 -1.93 -0.43
CA VAL A 218 -7.19 -1.86 -1.82
C VAL A 218 -7.72 -3.23 -2.28
N VAL A 219 -7.01 -4.32 -1.98
CA VAL A 219 -7.46 -5.69 -2.29
C VAL A 219 -8.76 -6.01 -1.57
N ALA A 220 -8.87 -5.73 -0.27
CA ALA A 220 -10.08 -5.95 0.51
C ALA A 220 -11.28 -5.18 -0.06
N LEU A 221 -11.11 -3.89 -0.38
CA LEU A 221 -12.16 -3.09 -1.02
C LEU A 221 -12.54 -3.63 -2.40
N THR A 222 -11.58 -4.16 -3.15
CA THR A 222 -11.84 -4.77 -4.46
C THR A 222 -12.66 -6.04 -4.33
N PHE A 223 -12.34 -6.91 -3.36
CA PHE A 223 -13.13 -8.11 -3.04
C PHE A 223 -14.54 -7.76 -2.59
N GLU A 224 -14.71 -6.75 -1.76
CA GLU A 224 -16.04 -6.24 -1.39
C GLU A 224 -16.82 -5.73 -2.59
N THR A 225 -16.16 -5.04 -3.53
CA THR A 225 -16.81 -4.44 -4.71
C THR A 225 -17.23 -5.49 -5.74
N ILE A 226 -16.40 -6.50 -6.01
CA ILE A 226 -16.82 -7.62 -6.87
C ILE A 226 -17.83 -8.52 -6.15
N GLY A 227 -17.76 -8.58 -4.82
CA GLY A 227 -18.69 -9.30 -3.97
C GLY A 227 -18.31 -10.75 -3.67
N PRO A 228 -19.06 -11.42 -2.76
CA PRO A 228 -18.66 -12.70 -2.19
C PRO A 228 -18.55 -13.84 -3.18
N SER A 229 -19.38 -13.86 -4.22
CA SER A 229 -19.37 -14.96 -5.20
C SER A 229 -18.06 -15.02 -5.96
N PHE A 230 -17.63 -13.90 -6.56
CA PHE A 230 -16.38 -13.84 -7.32
C PHE A 230 -15.15 -13.91 -6.40
N THR A 231 -15.20 -13.27 -5.24
CA THR A 231 -14.13 -13.36 -4.25
C THR A 231 -13.94 -14.79 -3.76
N GLY A 232 -15.02 -15.51 -3.50
CA GLY A 232 -14.97 -16.89 -3.05
C GLY A 232 -14.36 -17.83 -4.09
N ASP A 233 -14.62 -17.63 -5.38
CA ASP A 233 -13.96 -18.40 -6.46
C ASP A 233 -12.45 -18.09 -6.49
N LEU A 234 -12.07 -16.82 -6.36
CA LEU A 234 -10.66 -16.41 -6.39
C LEU A 234 -9.86 -16.91 -5.19
N LEU A 235 -10.41 -16.83 -3.98
CA LEU A 235 -9.73 -17.25 -2.77
C LEU A 235 -9.67 -18.76 -2.65
N VAL A 236 -10.82 -19.44 -2.78
CA VAL A 236 -10.92 -20.89 -2.53
C VAL A 236 -10.22 -21.69 -3.62
N ASP A 237 -10.31 -21.27 -4.89
CA ASP A 237 -9.81 -22.08 -6.00
C ASP A 237 -8.45 -21.61 -6.53
N SER A 238 -7.85 -20.54 -5.99
CA SER A 238 -6.64 -19.95 -6.58
C SER A 238 -5.66 -19.29 -5.61
N LEU A 239 -6.09 -18.29 -4.83
CA LEU A 239 -5.17 -17.44 -4.07
C LEU A 239 -4.75 -18.06 -2.73
N ASP A 240 -5.62 -18.82 -2.06
CA ASP A 240 -5.32 -19.48 -0.79
C ASP A 240 -4.16 -20.47 -0.91
N GLU A 241 -4.13 -21.21 -2.02
CA GLU A 241 -3.09 -22.21 -2.28
C GLU A 241 -1.72 -21.61 -2.64
N ARG A 242 -1.62 -20.31 -2.91
CA ARG A 242 -0.36 -19.62 -3.24
C ARG A 242 0.32 -19.08 -1.99
N ASP A 243 1.28 -19.83 -1.44
CA ASP A 243 2.03 -19.42 -0.23
C ASP A 243 2.75 -18.07 -0.37
N GLU A 244 3.23 -17.76 -1.57
CA GLU A 244 4.02 -16.54 -1.82
C GLU A 244 3.17 -15.28 -2.02
N TRP A 245 1.83 -15.39 -1.95
CA TRP A 245 0.95 -14.24 -2.12
C TRP A 245 1.07 -13.29 -0.93
N ALA A 246 1.62 -12.09 -1.15
CA ALA A 246 2.02 -11.16 -0.10
C ALA A 246 0.88 -10.72 0.83
N PHE A 247 -0.38 -10.81 0.39
CA PHE A 247 -1.54 -10.37 1.16
C PHE A 247 -1.99 -11.37 2.22
N HIS A 248 -1.51 -12.62 2.18
CA HIS A 248 -1.66 -13.55 3.30
C HIS A 248 -1.04 -13.05 4.60
N ALA A 249 -0.08 -12.12 4.50
CA ALA A 249 0.54 -11.49 5.66
C ALA A 249 -0.42 -10.58 6.44
N ASN A 250 -1.54 -10.15 5.85
CA ASN A 250 -2.45 -9.17 6.43
C ASN A 250 -3.68 -9.84 7.07
N GLY A 251 -3.94 -9.54 8.33
CA GLY A 251 -5.03 -10.18 9.06
C GLY A 251 -6.43 -9.82 8.55
N TYR A 252 -6.67 -8.67 7.92
CA TYR A 252 -7.98 -8.39 7.29
C TYR A 252 -8.23 -9.27 6.06
N ILE A 253 -7.19 -9.59 5.30
CA ILE A 253 -7.29 -10.53 4.18
C ILE A 253 -7.55 -11.94 4.70
N ALA A 254 -6.91 -12.32 5.81
CA ALA A 254 -7.21 -13.57 6.50
C ALA A 254 -8.66 -13.65 7.00
N LEU A 255 -9.23 -12.55 7.50
CA LEU A 255 -10.66 -12.48 7.87
C LEU A 255 -11.58 -12.61 6.66
N ILE A 256 -11.25 -11.96 5.54
CA ILE A 256 -12.01 -12.12 4.29
C ILE A 256 -11.93 -13.57 3.78
N ASP A 257 -10.76 -14.20 3.89
CA ASP A 257 -10.58 -15.59 3.51
C ASP A 257 -11.38 -16.54 4.41
N SER A 258 -11.41 -16.29 5.73
CA SER A 258 -12.19 -17.11 6.67
C SER A 258 -13.70 -17.01 6.47
N HIS A 259 -14.19 -15.93 5.85
CA HIS A 259 -15.59 -15.82 5.43
C HIS A 259 -16.04 -17.01 4.59
N PHE A 260 -15.15 -17.64 3.82
CA PHE A 260 -15.47 -18.76 2.93
C PHE A 260 -15.27 -20.15 3.56
N ASP A 261 -14.96 -20.21 4.86
CA ASP A 261 -14.72 -21.48 5.55
C ASP A 261 -15.97 -22.36 5.63
N TYR A 262 -17.17 -21.83 5.38
CA TYR A 262 -18.41 -22.62 5.28
C TYR A 262 -18.51 -23.44 3.98
N LYS A 263 -17.70 -23.14 2.96
CA LYS A 263 -17.76 -23.81 1.65
C LYS A 263 -17.42 -25.30 1.79
N HIS A 264 -18.13 -26.14 1.05
CA HIS A 264 -18.00 -27.60 1.15
C HIS A 264 -16.60 -28.07 0.73
N GLU A 265 -16.02 -27.41 -0.27
CA GLU A 265 -14.68 -27.62 -0.83
C GLU A 265 -13.57 -27.49 0.22
N ARG A 266 -13.80 -26.74 1.30
CA ARG A 266 -12.83 -26.51 2.39
C ARG A 266 -13.01 -27.44 3.59
N GLN A 267 -14.19 -28.02 3.79
CA GLN A 267 -14.52 -28.77 5.01
C GLN A 267 -13.55 -29.93 5.29
N GLY A 268 -13.07 -30.61 4.25
CA GLY A 268 -12.14 -31.73 4.39
C GLY A 268 -10.71 -31.35 4.82
N ARG A 269 -10.34 -30.06 4.73
CA ARG A 269 -8.99 -29.55 5.03
C ARG A 269 -9.02 -28.33 5.96
N LEU A 270 -10.13 -28.10 6.68
CA LEU A 270 -10.36 -26.83 7.37
C LEU A 270 -9.29 -26.54 8.44
N GLU A 271 -8.88 -27.56 9.20
CA GLU A 271 -7.83 -27.44 10.22
C GLU A 271 -6.48 -27.03 9.59
N GLU A 272 -6.12 -27.63 8.45
CA GLU A 272 -4.90 -27.30 7.72
C GLU A 272 -4.94 -25.86 7.21
N ILE A 273 -6.10 -25.42 6.70
CA ILE A 273 -6.32 -24.04 6.22
C ILE A 273 -6.18 -23.05 7.38
N HIS A 274 -6.79 -23.34 8.54
CA HIS A 274 -6.70 -22.48 9.73
C HIS A 274 -5.26 -22.34 10.19
N GLN A 275 -4.54 -23.45 10.36
CA GLN A 275 -3.14 -23.42 10.77
C GLN A 275 -2.26 -22.68 9.76
N ARG A 276 -2.48 -22.91 8.46
CA ARG A 276 -1.73 -22.27 7.37
C ARG A 276 -2.02 -20.78 7.28
N ARG A 277 -3.24 -20.33 7.57
CA ARG A 277 -3.63 -18.92 7.65
C ARG A 277 -2.96 -18.24 8.84
N GLU A 278 -3.05 -18.83 10.04
CA GLU A 278 -2.44 -18.27 11.25
C GLU A 278 -0.92 -18.10 11.12
N ASN A 279 -0.24 -19.06 10.50
CA ASN A 279 1.21 -19.04 10.32
C ASN A 279 1.70 -17.94 9.35
N ARG A 280 0.85 -17.49 8.42
CA ARG A 280 1.22 -16.48 7.41
C ARG A 280 1.02 -15.04 7.91
N ILE A 281 0.15 -14.81 8.89
CA ILE A 281 -0.18 -13.46 9.37
C ILE A 281 1.02 -12.81 10.07
N LYS A 282 1.58 -11.77 9.43
CA LYS A 282 2.61 -10.88 9.99
C LYS A 282 1.97 -9.63 10.62
N TYR A 283 0.93 -9.09 9.99
CA TYR A 283 0.23 -7.87 10.39
C TYR A 283 -1.13 -8.22 10.97
N ARG A 284 -1.18 -8.42 12.28
CA ARG A 284 -2.40 -8.80 12.99
C ARG A 284 -3.39 -7.65 13.08
N VAL A 285 -4.66 -8.02 13.11
CA VAL A 285 -5.82 -7.16 13.35
C VAL A 285 -6.12 -7.07 14.84
#